data_AF-A0A7G5GVU5-F1
#
_entry.id   AF-A0A7G5GVU5-F1
#
_cell.length_a   1.000
_cell.length_b   1.000
_cell.length_c   1.000
_cell.angle_alpha   90.00
_cell.angle_beta   90.00
_cell.angle_gamma   90.00
#
_symmetry.space_group_name_H-M   'P 1'
#
loop_
_entity.id
_entity.type
_entity.pdbx_description
1 polymer ?
#
loop_
_entity_poly.entity_id
_entity_poly.type
_entity_poly.pdbx_seq_one_letter_code
_entity_poly.pdbx_strand_id
1 'polypeptide(L)'
;MNLPIQPRVVFPNDSIQTIKGKIAIASGPIVYSLEGISNPELDAYQFRANPQLKLIYKPELLNGVNVVTGQALDKSSKEVTFTAIPFYAPGNRGSFPYKVWLPKH
;
A
#
# COMPACT_ATOMS: atom_id res chain seq x y z
N MET A 1 -14.61 -16.14 -18.32
CA MET A 1 -15.00 -15.02 -17.43
C MET A 1 -13.75 -14.21 -17.16
N ASN A 2 -13.70 -12.94 -17.55
CA ASN A 2 -12.53 -12.07 -17.35
C ASN A 2 -12.88 -11.01 -16.31
N LEU A 3 -12.32 -11.11 -15.11
CA LEU A 3 -12.51 -10.11 -14.06
C LEU A 3 -11.34 -9.12 -14.12
N PRO A 4 -11.57 -7.82 -14.35
CA PRO A 4 -10.50 -6.85 -14.35
C PRO A 4 -9.93 -6.71 -12.93
N ILE A 5 -8.69 -7.19 -12.72
CA ILE A 5 -7.96 -7.05 -11.46
C ILE A 5 -7.13 -5.77 -11.52
N GLN A 6 -7.77 -4.66 -11.17
CA GLN A 6 -7.13 -3.34 -11.07
C GLN A 6 -6.93 -2.95 -9.60
N PRO A 7 -5.80 -2.30 -9.26
CA PRO A 7 -5.60 -1.76 -7.93
C PRO A 7 -6.59 -0.62 -7.68
N ARG A 8 -7.14 -0.58 -6.47
CA ARG A 8 -8.13 0.41 -6.03
C ARG A 8 -7.82 0.87 -4.61
N VAL A 9 -8.28 2.08 -4.30
CA VAL A 9 -8.31 2.60 -2.94
C VAL A 9 -9.55 2.06 -2.21
N VAL A 10 -9.38 1.72 -0.94
CA VAL A 10 -10.45 1.36 -0.02
C VAL A 10 -10.54 2.44 1.06
N PHE A 11 -11.74 3.00 1.20
CA PHE A 11 -12.07 3.96 2.26
C PHE A 11 -12.78 3.23 3.39
N PRO A 12 -12.44 3.51 4.66
CA PRO A 12 -13.18 2.97 5.79
C PRO A 12 -14.52 3.68 5.92
N ASN A 13 -15.46 3.06 6.63
CA ASN A 13 -16.66 3.76 7.07
C ASN A 13 -16.30 4.84 8.11
N ASP A 14 -16.95 5.99 8.07
CA ASP A 14 -16.67 7.14 8.95
C ASP A 14 -16.89 6.85 10.45
N SER A 15 -17.68 5.82 10.78
CA SER A 15 -17.89 5.39 12.16
C SER A 15 -16.63 4.79 12.81
N ILE A 16 -15.67 4.28 12.02
CA ILE A 16 -14.48 3.60 12.53
C ILE A 16 -13.37 4.62 12.87
N GLN A 17 -13.36 5.09 14.11
CA GLN A 17 -12.46 6.18 14.55
C GLN A 17 -10.96 5.85 14.44
N THR A 18 -10.55 4.59 14.62
CA THR A 18 -9.13 4.18 14.64
C THR A 18 -8.41 4.34 13.29
N ILE A 19 -9.19 4.35 12.20
CA ILE A 19 -8.70 4.48 10.82
C ILE A 19 -9.36 5.64 10.07
N LYS A 20 -10.05 6.53 10.78
CA LYS A 20 -10.60 7.75 10.20
C LYS A 20 -9.50 8.57 9.52
N GLY A 21 -9.78 9.08 8.32
CA GLY A 21 -8.82 9.84 7.52
C GLY A 21 -7.68 9.00 6.93
N LYS A 22 -7.76 7.66 7.00
CA LYS A 22 -6.80 6.74 6.36
C LYS A 22 -7.44 6.04 5.17
N ILE A 23 -6.60 5.55 4.27
CA ILE A 23 -7.02 4.71 3.15
C ILE A 23 -6.12 3.47 3.05
N ALA A 24 -6.65 2.41 2.44
CA ALA A 24 -5.93 1.18 2.14
C ALA A 24 -5.92 0.92 0.63
N ILE A 25 -5.05 0.02 0.18
CA ILE A 25 -4.95 -0.42 -1.22
C ILE A 25 -5.40 -1.87 -1.31
N ALA A 26 -6.22 -2.18 -2.32
CA ALA A 26 -6.61 -3.55 -2.65
C ALA A 26 -6.55 -3.80 -4.16
N SER A 27 -6.33 -5.04 -4.58
CA SER A 27 -6.43 -5.46 -5.98
C SER A 27 -7.05 -6.86 -6.01
N GLY A 28 -8.19 -6.99 -6.70
CA GLY A 28 -9.02 -8.19 -6.57
C GLY A 28 -9.40 -8.46 -5.11
N PRO A 29 -9.24 -9.70 -4.60
CA PRO A 29 -9.54 -10.06 -3.21
C PRO A 29 -8.42 -9.70 -2.23
N ILE A 30 -7.29 -9.19 -2.70
CA ILE A 30 -6.08 -9.02 -1.89
C ILE A 30 -5.97 -7.58 -1.39
N VAL A 31 -5.79 -7.41 -0.08
CA VAL A 31 -5.38 -6.16 0.57
C VAL A 31 -3.85 -6.08 0.57
N TYR A 32 -3.32 -4.87 0.38
CA TYR A 32 -1.90 -4.61 0.32
C TYR A 32 -1.41 -3.83 1.54
N SER A 33 -0.14 -4.03 1.88
CA SER A 33 0.58 -3.30 2.93
C SER A 33 1.90 -2.77 2.42
N LEU A 34 2.33 -1.63 2.95
CA LEU A 34 3.69 -1.12 2.77
C LEU A 34 4.54 -1.65 3.94
N GLU A 35 5.69 -2.24 3.62
CA GLU A 35 6.67 -2.74 4.60
C GLU A 35 7.95 -1.89 4.54
N GLY A 36 8.54 -1.58 5.70
CA GLY A 36 9.64 -0.63 5.86
C GLY A 36 10.88 -0.94 5.01
N ILE A 37 11.20 -2.22 4.78
CA ILE A 37 12.33 -2.61 3.91
C ILE A 37 12.18 -2.09 2.47
N SER A 38 10.96 -1.90 1.99
CA SER A 38 10.69 -1.33 0.65
C SER A 38 10.25 0.14 0.71
N ASN A 39 10.03 0.67 1.91
CA ASN A 39 9.46 1.99 2.16
C ASN A 39 10.15 2.60 3.41
N PRO A 40 11.41 3.04 3.33
CA PRO A 40 12.24 3.35 4.52
C PRO A 40 11.69 4.44 5.44
N GLU A 41 10.88 5.37 4.90
CA GLU A 41 10.25 6.45 5.67
C GLU A 41 8.72 6.24 5.84
N LEU A 42 8.30 4.97 5.95
CA LEU A 42 6.88 4.58 6.02
C LEU A 42 6.05 5.38 7.04
N ASP A 43 6.67 5.83 8.14
CA ASP A 43 5.98 6.63 9.15
C ASP A 43 5.60 8.04 8.70
N ALA A 44 6.33 8.60 7.75
CA ALA A 44 6.08 9.92 7.19
C ALA A 44 5.11 9.91 5.99
N TYR A 45 4.76 8.73 5.48
CA TYR A 45 4.00 8.63 4.23
C TYR A 45 2.53 8.98 4.40
N GLN A 46 2.01 9.78 3.47
CA GLN A 46 0.60 10.07 3.29
C GLN A 46 0.21 9.83 1.84
N PHE A 47 -0.96 9.24 1.61
CA PHE A 47 -1.48 9.09 0.26
C PHE A 47 -2.29 10.31 -0.16
N ARG A 48 -2.23 10.66 -1.45
CA ARG A 48 -3.28 11.50 -2.02
C ARG A 48 -4.61 10.75 -2.01
N ALA A 49 -5.72 11.49 -2.04
CA ALA A 49 -7.06 10.89 -2.05
C ALA A 49 -7.31 9.96 -3.25
N ASN A 50 -6.69 10.24 -4.39
CA ASN A 50 -6.74 9.41 -5.59
C ASN A 50 -5.33 9.17 -6.15
N PRO A 51 -4.52 8.30 -5.52
CA PRO A 51 -3.18 8.01 -5.99
C PRO A 51 -3.25 7.21 -7.29
N GLN A 52 -2.35 7.50 -8.22
CA GLN A 52 -2.18 6.63 -9.39
C GLN A 52 -1.46 5.35 -8.97
N LEU A 53 -2.11 4.20 -9.20
CA LEU A 53 -1.63 2.89 -8.78
C LEU A 53 -1.29 2.03 -10.00
N LYS A 54 -0.19 1.27 -9.91
CA LYS A 54 0.24 0.31 -10.93
C LYS A 54 0.44 -1.06 -10.29
N LEU A 55 -0.13 -2.10 -10.90
CA LEU A 55 0.07 -3.48 -10.49
C LEU A 55 1.22 -4.09 -11.31
N ILE A 56 2.22 -4.66 -10.65
CA ILE A 56 3.41 -5.23 -11.30
C ILE A 56 3.69 -6.60 -10.69
N TYR A 57 3.81 -7.64 -11.51
CA TYR A 57 4.25 -8.95 -11.03
C TYR A 57 5.77 -8.97 -10.82
N LYS A 58 6.22 -9.43 -9.65
CA LYS A 58 7.64 -9.59 -9.31
C LYS A 58 7.95 -11.06 -8.98
N PRO A 59 8.48 -11.84 -9.94
CA PRO A 59 8.75 -13.27 -9.74
C PRO A 59 9.79 -13.55 -8.65
N GLU A 60 10.83 -12.73 -8.56
CA GLU A 60 11.94 -12.90 -7.61
C GLU A 60 11.64 -12.40 -6.19
N LEU A 61 10.46 -11.81 -5.97
CA LEU A 61 10.08 -11.26 -4.68
C LEU A 61 9.06 -12.16 -4.00
N LEU A 62 9.35 -12.63 -2.78
CA LEU A 62 8.39 -13.33 -1.92
C LEU A 62 7.74 -14.54 -2.63
N ASN A 63 8.54 -15.34 -3.34
CA ASN A 63 8.11 -16.48 -4.16
C ASN A 63 7.10 -16.13 -5.27
N GLY A 64 7.17 -14.90 -5.80
CA GLY A 64 6.32 -14.44 -6.89
C GLY A 64 5.05 -13.78 -6.39
N VAL A 65 5.07 -12.44 -6.31
CA VAL A 65 3.90 -11.65 -5.89
C VAL A 65 3.60 -10.53 -6.86
N ASN A 66 2.32 -10.17 -6.96
CA ASN A 66 1.94 -8.88 -7.51
C ASN A 66 2.22 -7.81 -6.45
N VAL A 67 2.88 -6.72 -6.85
CA VAL A 67 3.07 -5.53 -6.02
C VAL A 67 2.26 -4.37 -6.59
N VAL A 68 1.83 -3.45 -5.72
CA VAL A 68 1.26 -2.18 -6.15
C VAL A 68 2.28 -1.07 -5.93
N THR A 69 2.57 -0.28 -6.96
CA THR A 69 3.42 0.90 -6.86
C THR A 69 2.62 2.17 -7.14
N GLY A 70 3.09 3.29 -6.61
CA GLY A 70 2.49 4.61 -6.79
C GLY A 70 3.32 5.69 -6.10
N GLN A 71 2.76 6.90 -6.01
CA GLN A 71 3.37 8.01 -5.27
C GLN A 71 2.64 8.25 -3.95
N ALA A 72 3.40 8.45 -2.89
CA ALA A 72 2.98 9.00 -1.61
C ALA A 72 3.64 10.37 -1.39
N LEU A 73 3.21 11.10 -0.38
CA LEU A 73 3.85 12.32 0.10
C LEU A 73 4.66 11.99 1.35
N ASP A 74 5.89 12.48 1.42
CA ASP A 74 6.69 12.45 2.64
C ASP A 74 6.33 13.61 3.60
N LYS A 75 7.08 13.72 4.71
CA LYS A 75 6.91 14.80 5.72
C LYS A 75 7.10 16.21 5.16
N SER A 76 7.79 16.35 4.03
CA SER A 76 8.06 17.61 3.33
C SER A 76 7.08 17.84 2.17
N SER A 77 6.00 17.04 2.09
CA SER A 77 5.03 17.08 0.99
C SER A 77 5.63 16.81 -0.39
N LYS A 78 6.78 16.12 -0.44
CA LYS A 78 7.41 15.70 -1.69
C LYS A 78 6.91 14.33 -2.09
N GLU A 79 6.77 14.11 -3.40
CA GLU A 79 6.42 12.80 -3.95
C GLU A 79 7.54 11.79 -3.75
N VAL A 80 7.19 10.64 -3.18
CA VAL A 80 8.06 9.49 -3.01
C VAL A 80 7.37 8.25 -3.54
N THR A 81 8.13 7.42 -4.24
CA THR A 81 7.60 6.17 -4.79
C THR A 81 7.48 5.15 -3.67
N PHE A 82 6.30 4.55 -3.53
CA PHE A 82 6.09 3.44 -2.60
C PHE A 82 5.97 2.11 -3.35
N THR A 83 6.24 1.03 -2.64
CA THR A 83 5.93 -0.34 -3.07
C THR A 83 5.13 -1.06 -2.00
N ALA A 84 3.92 -1.47 -2.33
CA ALA A 84 3.05 -2.26 -1.48
C ALA A 84 3.08 -3.73 -1.91
N ILE A 85 3.16 -4.63 -0.93
CA ILE A 85 3.12 -6.09 -1.11
C ILE A 85 1.77 -6.63 -0.59
N PRO A 86 1.34 -7.83 -0.99
CA PRO A 86 0.16 -8.46 -0.41
C PRO A 86 0.26 -8.57 1.12
N PHE A 87 -0.82 -8.30 1.84
CA PHE A 87 -0.81 -8.20 3.30
C PHE A 87 -0.49 -9.53 4.02
N TYR A 88 -0.57 -10.67 3.33
CA TYR A 88 -0.10 -11.94 3.88
C TYR A 88 1.43 -12.08 3.94
N ALA A 89 2.18 -11.19 3.30
CA ALA A 89 3.60 -11.37 3.03
C ALA A 89 4.61 -10.59 3.92
N PRO A 90 4.27 -9.51 4.66
CA PRO A 90 5.21 -8.90 5.62
C PRO A 90 5.81 -9.90 6.61
N GLY A 91 7.01 -9.62 7.12
CA GLY A 91 7.74 -10.47 8.06
C GLY A 91 8.56 -11.60 7.40
N ASN A 92 8.34 -11.88 6.11
CA ASN A 92 9.10 -12.89 5.36
C ASN A 92 10.46 -12.38 4.83
N ARG A 93 10.82 -11.12 5.13
CA ARG A 93 12.08 -10.50 4.68
C ARG A 93 12.92 -9.95 5.83
N GLY A 94 12.56 -10.30 7.07
CA GLY A 94 13.11 -9.74 8.29
C GLY A 94 12.07 -8.96 9.10
N SER A 95 12.51 -8.39 10.23
CA SER A 95 11.64 -7.61 11.11
C SER A 95 11.63 -6.13 10.70
N PHE A 96 10.52 -5.69 10.12
CA PHE A 96 10.31 -4.31 9.67
C PHE A 96 8.90 -3.84 10.04
N PRO A 97 8.70 -2.53 10.30
CA PRO A 97 7.36 -1.99 10.46
C PRO A 97 6.57 -2.15 9.16
N TYR A 98 5.26 -2.33 9.27
CA TYR A 98 4.36 -2.35 8.12
C TYR A 98 3.06 -1.59 8.41
N LYS A 99 2.41 -1.10 7.36
CA LYS A 99 1.11 -0.40 7.45
C LYS A 99 0.18 -0.82 6.31
N VAL A 100 -1.08 -1.05 6.66
CA VAL A 100 -2.19 -1.27 5.70
C VAL A 100 -2.96 0.03 5.49
N TRP A 101 -3.28 0.73 6.58
CA TRP A 101 -4.01 1.99 6.58
C TRP A 101 -3.03 3.14 6.72
N LEU A 102 -2.90 3.96 5.67
CA LEU A 102 -2.05 5.15 5.68
C LEU A 102 -2.89 6.42 5.68
N PRO A 103 -2.43 7.51 6.34
CA PRO A 103 -3.12 8.79 6.31
C PRO A 103 -3.35 9.27 4.88
N LYS A 104 -4.50 9.91 4.67
CA LYS A 104 -4.85 10.60 3.44
C LYS A 104 -4.56 12.09 3.59
N HIS A 105 -3.78 12.65 2.68
CA HIS A 105 -3.59 14.10 2.52
C HIS A 105 -4.84 14.77 1.92
#